data_AF-A0A7R9W9P6-F1
#
_entry.id   AF-A0A7R9W9P6-F1
#
_cell.length_a   1.000
_cell.length_b   1.000
_cell.length_c   1.000
_cell.angle_alpha   90.00
_cell.angle_beta   90.00
_cell.angle_gamma   90.00
#
_symmetry.space_group_name_H-M   'P 1'
#
loop_
_entity.id
_entity.type
_entity.pdbx_description
1 polymer ?
#
loop_
_entity_poly.entity_id
_entity_poly.type
_entity_poly.pdbx_seq_one_letter_code
_entity_poly.pdbx_strand_id
1 'polypeptide(L)'
;EESMLNMKAMNDTDKLKVMKFLHLLLFYMFTARSKCFPVVVCRVVQISLSHGVCKESALGFAAYGIILCGPVNMFRLGYRYGTLALNIIERFEAKEYAAKVLCSVWGAINPTVEPVQSVLPPLKNAVEVGLAAGDTAHAMVCAITHDSIAFASGKSLSPLLEEVKMYSKQMMECKQNSLAL
;
A
#
# COMPACT_ATOMS: atom_id res chain seq x y z
N GLU A 1 -5.71 5.32 -20.60
CA GLU A 1 -4.84 4.95 -19.45
C GLU A 1 -3.46 5.58 -19.54
N GLU A 2 -2.91 5.80 -20.73
CA GLU A 2 -1.63 6.50 -20.97
C GLU A 2 -1.54 7.93 -20.39
N SER A 3 -2.65 8.66 -20.28
CA SER A 3 -2.64 10.05 -19.79
C SER A 3 -2.20 10.19 -18.32
N MET A 4 -2.45 9.18 -17.46
CA MET A 4 -2.06 9.26 -16.04
C MET A 4 -0.60 8.90 -15.80
N LEU A 5 0.02 8.11 -16.69
CA LEU A 5 1.45 7.79 -16.65
C LEU A 5 2.32 8.98 -17.09
N ASN A 6 1.78 9.84 -17.96
CA ASN A 6 2.46 11.05 -18.46
C ASN A 6 2.37 12.25 -17.51
N MET A 7 1.93 12.07 -16.26
CA MET A 7 1.93 13.15 -15.28
C MET A 7 3.36 13.66 -15.06
N LYS A 8 3.53 14.99 -15.05
CA LYS A 8 4.84 15.61 -14.79
C LYS A 8 5.30 15.30 -13.36
N ALA A 9 6.60 15.25 -13.14
CA ALA A 9 7.13 15.19 -11.79
C ALA A 9 6.84 16.52 -11.04
N MET A 10 6.52 16.43 -9.76
CA MET A 10 6.31 17.60 -8.91
C MET A 10 7.64 18.25 -8.56
N ASN A 11 7.84 19.49 -9.01
CA ASN A 11 9.07 20.25 -8.80
C ASN A 11 8.93 21.37 -7.74
N ASP A 12 7.71 21.72 -7.35
CA ASP A 12 7.44 22.75 -6.35
C ASP A 12 7.83 22.23 -4.95
N THR A 13 8.85 22.84 -4.36
CA THR A 13 9.43 22.43 -3.07
C THR A 13 8.47 22.57 -1.90
N ASP A 14 7.57 23.55 -1.93
CA ASP A 14 6.58 23.72 -0.87
C ASP A 14 5.46 22.68 -1.00
N LYS A 15 5.06 22.32 -2.23
CA LYS A 15 4.14 21.18 -2.42
C LYS A 15 4.77 19.87 -1.99
N LEU A 16 6.04 19.63 -2.27
CA LEU A 16 6.74 18.42 -1.81
C LEU A 16 6.74 18.30 -0.28
N LYS A 17 6.93 19.40 0.45
CA LYS A 17 6.82 19.41 1.92
C LYS A 17 5.40 19.10 2.39
N VAL A 18 4.38 19.70 1.75
CA VAL A 18 2.98 19.42 2.06
C VAL A 18 2.64 17.95 1.81
N MET A 19 3.12 17.36 0.70
CA MET A 19 2.90 15.96 0.38
C MET A 19 3.48 15.02 1.44
N LYS A 20 4.71 15.30 1.91
CA LYS A 20 5.32 14.57 3.04
C LYS A 20 4.50 14.67 4.32
N PHE A 21 4.02 15.86 4.65
CA PHE A 21 3.18 16.08 5.83
C PHE A 21 1.86 15.30 5.73
N LEU A 22 1.16 15.40 4.59
CA LEU A 22 -0.10 14.68 4.37
C LEU A 22 0.10 13.16 4.41
N HIS A 23 1.22 12.66 3.87
CA HIS A 23 1.59 11.25 3.94
C HIS A 23 1.72 10.74 5.38
N LEU A 24 2.39 11.50 6.26
CA LEU A 24 2.49 11.15 7.68
C LEU A 24 1.12 11.13 8.37
N LEU A 25 0.22 12.03 7.97
CA LEU A 25 -1.15 12.04 8.48
C LEU A 25 -1.99 10.85 8.00
N LEU A 26 -1.77 10.35 6.78
CA LEU A 26 -2.60 9.27 6.21
C LEU A 26 -2.67 8.04 7.11
N PHE A 27 -1.54 7.60 7.68
CA PHE A 27 -1.51 6.45 8.57
C PHE A 27 -2.32 6.67 9.85
N TYR A 28 -2.15 7.84 10.48
CA TYR A 28 -2.92 8.20 11.68
C TYR A 28 -4.41 8.37 11.38
N MET A 29 -4.76 8.99 10.26
CA MET A 29 -6.17 9.17 9.88
C MET A 29 -6.83 7.84 9.54
N PHE A 30 -6.11 6.89 8.95
CA PHE A 30 -6.62 5.56 8.69
C PHE A 30 -6.93 4.78 9.98
N THR A 31 -6.03 4.84 10.97
CA THR A 31 -6.12 4.04 12.20
C THR A 31 -6.91 4.71 13.33
N ALA A 32 -6.83 6.03 13.48
CA ALA A 32 -7.39 6.75 14.64
C ALA A 32 -8.57 7.69 14.29
N ARG A 33 -8.69 8.16 13.04
CA ARG A 33 -9.73 9.13 12.62
C ARG A 33 -10.27 8.87 11.22
N SER A 34 -10.86 7.68 11.01
CA SER A 34 -11.31 7.17 9.71
C SER A 34 -12.25 8.11 8.93
N LYS A 35 -13.06 8.94 9.61
CA LYS A 35 -13.93 9.94 8.97
C LYS A 35 -13.17 11.04 8.22
N CYS A 36 -11.97 11.40 8.67
CA CYS A 36 -11.14 12.43 8.04
C CYS A 36 -10.25 11.86 6.93
N PHE A 37 -10.09 10.55 6.87
CA PHE A 37 -9.22 9.88 5.91
C PHE A 37 -9.54 10.25 4.45
N PRO A 38 -10.81 10.21 3.98
CA PRO A 38 -11.13 10.59 2.61
C PRO A 38 -10.75 12.03 2.25
N VAL A 39 -10.87 12.96 3.20
CA VAL A 39 -10.53 14.37 2.98
C VAL A 39 -9.03 14.54 2.72
N VAL A 40 -8.20 13.88 3.53
CA VAL A 40 -6.74 13.92 3.35
C VAL A 40 -6.34 13.25 2.04
N VAL A 41 -6.92 12.09 1.73
CA VAL A 41 -6.64 11.37 0.47
C VAL A 41 -7.01 12.23 -0.74
N CYS A 42 -8.21 12.83 -0.76
CA CYS A 42 -8.63 13.71 -1.84
C CYS A 42 -7.69 14.92 -1.99
N ARG A 43 -7.17 15.45 -0.88
CA ARG A 43 -6.21 16.55 -0.91
C ARG A 43 -4.88 16.15 -1.55
N VAL A 44 -4.36 14.96 -1.23
CA VAL A 44 -3.15 14.42 -1.85
C VAL A 44 -3.36 14.27 -3.36
N VAL A 45 -4.45 13.61 -3.77
CA VAL A 45 -4.78 13.42 -5.20
C VAL A 45 -4.93 14.76 -5.93
N GLN A 46 -5.62 15.74 -5.34
CA GLN A 46 -5.80 17.06 -5.94
C GLN A 46 -4.47 17.78 -6.19
N ILE A 47 -3.56 17.76 -5.21
CA ILE A 47 -2.23 18.36 -5.36
C ILE A 47 -1.45 17.62 -6.44
N SER A 48 -1.47 16.29 -6.44
CA SER A 48 -0.79 15.47 -7.46
C SER A 48 -1.28 15.76 -8.88
N LEU A 49 -2.59 15.91 -9.07
CA LEU A 49 -3.17 16.23 -10.39
C LEU A 49 -2.85 17.65 -10.84
N SER A 50 -2.72 18.60 -9.92
CA SER A 50 -2.51 20.03 -10.25
C SER A 50 -1.04 20.40 -10.40
N HIS A 51 -0.16 19.77 -9.63
CA HIS A 51 1.26 20.14 -9.51
C HIS A 51 2.23 19.04 -9.98
N GLY A 52 1.70 17.92 -10.49
CA GLY A 52 2.48 16.74 -10.85
C GLY A 52 2.63 15.76 -9.71
N VAL A 53 3.18 14.59 -10.00
CA VAL A 53 3.31 13.47 -9.06
C VAL A 53 4.68 13.44 -8.40
N CYS A 54 4.71 12.93 -7.17
CA CYS A 54 5.92 12.63 -6.41
C CYS A 54 5.78 11.24 -5.77
N LYS A 55 6.84 10.75 -5.12
CA LYS A 55 6.85 9.46 -4.42
C LYS A 55 5.70 9.31 -3.41
N GLU A 56 5.35 10.35 -2.65
CA GLU A 56 4.23 10.33 -1.70
C GLU A 56 2.86 10.26 -2.39
N SER A 57 2.77 10.62 -3.67
CA SER A 57 1.53 10.51 -4.45
C SER A 57 1.10 9.05 -4.61
N ALA A 58 2.05 8.10 -4.62
CA ALA A 58 1.73 6.67 -4.76
C ALA A 58 0.76 6.21 -3.66
N LEU A 59 1.06 6.52 -2.39
CA LEU A 59 0.16 6.17 -1.29
C LEU A 59 -1.18 6.91 -1.39
N GLY A 60 -1.17 8.17 -1.83
CA GLY A 60 -2.40 8.93 -2.09
C GLY A 60 -3.33 8.25 -3.09
N PHE A 61 -2.80 7.82 -4.24
CA PHE A 61 -3.59 7.12 -5.25
C PHE A 61 -4.00 5.71 -4.81
N ALA A 62 -3.15 4.98 -4.09
CA ALA A 62 -3.53 3.68 -3.52
C ALA A 62 -4.67 3.85 -2.51
N ALA A 63 -4.56 4.80 -1.59
CA ALA A 63 -5.61 5.11 -0.62
C ALA A 63 -6.91 5.57 -1.29
N TYR A 64 -6.82 6.34 -2.38
CA TYR A 64 -7.98 6.71 -3.18
C TYR A 64 -8.63 5.50 -3.85
N GLY A 65 -7.82 4.57 -4.36
CA GLY A 65 -8.28 3.29 -4.87
C GLY A 65 -9.03 2.46 -3.83
N ILE A 66 -8.55 2.42 -2.59
CA ILE A 66 -9.26 1.76 -1.47
C ILE A 66 -10.63 2.40 -1.23
N ILE A 67 -10.72 3.73 -1.21
CA ILE A 67 -12.00 4.44 -1.03
C ILE A 67 -12.96 4.10 -2.16
N LEU A 68 -12.46 4.03 -3.39
CA LEU A 68 -13.27 3.68 -4.55
C LEU A 68 -13.77 2.23 -4.49
N CYS A 69 -12.92 1.27 -4.13
CA CYS A 69 -13.30 -0.15 -4.02
C CYS A 69 -14.15 -0.44 -2.77
N GLY A 70 -14.01 0.32 -1.68
CA GLY A 70 -14.77 0.12 -0.46
C GLY A 70 -16.10 0.88 -0.48
N PRO A 71 -16.20 2.02 0.21
CA PRO A 71 -17.48 2.71 0.42
C PRO A 71 -18.18 3.19 -0.85
N VAL A 72 -17.44 3.44 -1.94
CA VAL A 72 -18.01 3.97 -3.20
C VAL A 72 -18.41 2.85 -4.18
N ASN A 73 -17.92 1.62 -3.98
CA ASN A 73 -18.20 0.44 -4.84
C ASN A 73 -17.85 0.62 -6.34
N MET A 74 -16.88 1.48 -6.66
CA MET A 74 -16.36 1.69 -8.02
C MET A 74 -15.08 0.86 -8.25
N PHE A 75 -15.21 -0.47 -8.20
CA PHE A 75 -14.08 -1.41 -8.18
C PHE A 75 -13.10 -1.24 -9.36
N ARG A 76 -13.61 -1.16 -10.60
CA ARG A 76 -12.76 -0.98 -11.79
C ARG A 76 -11.99 0.34 -11.77
N LEU A 77 -12.58 1.40 -11.21
CA LEU A 77 -11.90 2.69 -11.08
C LEU A 77 -10.83 2.61 -9.98
N GLY A 78 -11.16 1.99 -8.85
CA GLY A 78 -10.20 1.77 -7.77
C GLY A 78 -9.00 0.95 -8.22
N TYR A 79 -9.23 -0.11 -9.01
CA TYR A 79 -8.19 -0.91 -9.66
C TYR A 79 -7.23 -0.04 -10.49
N ARG A 80 -7.77 0.83 -11.35
CA ARG A 80 -6.94 1.74 -12.19
C ARG A 80 -6.08 2.68 -11.36
N TYR A 81 -6.60 3.18 -10.23
CA TYR A 81 -5.80 4.01 -9.31
C TYR A 81 -4.78 3.19 -8.51
N GLY A 82 -5.07 1.93 -8.21
CA GLY A 82 -4.09 0.98 -7.66
C GLY A 82 -2.93 0.74 -8.62
N THR A 83 -3.21 0.47 -9.90
CA THR A 83 -2.19 0.34 -10.94
C THR A 83 -1.36 1.62 -11.08
N LEU A 84 -1.99 2.80 -11.06
CA LEU A 84 -1.27 4.07 -11.08
C LEU A 84 -0.31 4.21 -9.89
N ALA A 85 -0.74 3.80 -8.69
CA ALA A 85 0.11 3.84 -7.51
C ALA A 85 1.35 2.95 -7.64
N LEU A 86 1.20 1.73 -8.17
CA LEU A 86 2.33 0.83 -8.45
C LEU A 86 3.31 1.45 -9.44
N ASN A 87 2.80 2.03 -10.53
CA ASN A 87 3.63 2.68 -11.55
C ASN A 87 4.41 3.89 -10.99
N ILE A 88 3.83 4.63 -10.03
CA ILE A 88 4.53 5.74 -9.37
C ILE A 88 5.66 5.22 -8.47
N ILE A 89 5.47 4.12 -7.75
CA ILE A 89 6.54 3.49 -6.96
C ILE A 89 7.71 3.09 -7.86
N GLU A 90 7.41 2.44 -8.99
CA GLU A 90 8.43 2.03 -9.96
C GLU A 90 9.14 3.23 -10.57
N ARG A 91 8.39 4.23 -11.06
CA ARG A 91 8.94 5.43 -11.69
C ARG A 91 9.88 6.24 -10.81
N PHE A 92 9.57 6.35 -9.51
CA PHE A 92 10.37 7.15 -8.56
C PHE A 92 11.32 6.30 -7.72
N GLU A 93 11.41 4.99 -7.99
CA GLU A 93 12.19 4.02 -7.20
C GLU A 93 11.94 4.16 -5.68
N ALA A 94 10.69 4.42 -5.30
CA ALA A 94 10.30 4.82 -3.94
C ALA A 94 10.20 3.61 -2.99
N LYS A 95 11.33 2.96 -2.75
CA LYS A 95 11.44 1.73 -1.93
C LYS A 95 10.88 1.92 -0.52
N GLU A 96 11.02 3.10 0.07
CA GLU A 96 10.52 3.43 1.41
C GLU A 96 8.98 3.46 1.50
N TYR A 97 8.28 3.50 0.36
CA TYR A 97 6.81 3.46 0.27
C TYR A 97 6.30 2.22 -0.44
N ALA A 98 7.18 1.36 -0.94
CA ALA A 98 6.78 0.21 -1.74
C ALA A 98 5.90 -0.76 -0.92
N ALA A 99 6.34 -1.18 0.27
CA ALA A 99 5.60 -2.17 1.08
C ALA A 99 4.16 -1.74 1.38
N LYS A 100 3.95 -0.49 1.82
CA LYS A 100 2.61 0.04 2.13
C LYS A 100 1.71 0.21 0.90
N VAL A 101 2.28 0.63 -0.22
CA VAL A 101 1.53 0.75 -1.48
C VAL A 101 1.17 -0.63 -2.02
N LEU A 102 2.11 -1.56 -2.05
CA LEU A 102 1.87 -2.96 -2.43
C LEU A 102 0.79 -3.59 -1.55
N CYS A 103 0.87 -3.41 -0.24
CA CYS A 103 -0.15 -3.89 0.70
C CYS A 103 -1.54 -3.34 0.36
N SER A 104 -1.64 -2.02 0.13
CA SER A 104 -2.89 -1.35 -0.21
C SER A 104 -3.49 -1.90 -1.51
N VAL A 105 -2.67 -2.06 -2.54
CA VAL A 105 -3.10 -2.49 -3.87
C VAL A 105 -3.46 -3.98 -3.88
N TRP A 106 -2.53 -4.85 -3.49
CA TRP A 106 -2.73 -6.29 -3.55
C TRP A 106 -3.64 -6.83 -2.45
N GLY A 107 -3.74 -6.12 -1.32
CA GLY A 107 -4.56 -6.53 -0.18
C GLY A 107 -6.00 -6.04 -0.22
N ALA A 108 -6.23 -4.81 -0.67
CA ALA A 108 -7.54 -4.15 -0.55
C ALA A 108 -8.19 -3.74 -1.88
N ILE A 109 -7.42 -3.67 -2.98
CA ILE A 109 -7.93 -3.24 -4.28
C ILE A 109 -8.08 -4.44 -5.22
N ASN A 110 -6.98 -5.12 -5.56
CA ASN A 110 -6.98 -6.17 -6.58
C ASN A 110 -7.92 -7.34 -6.27
N PRO A 111 -8.08 -7.81 -5.01
CA PRO A 111 -9.02 -8.89 -4.69
C PRO A 111 -10.49 -8.55 -5.02
N THR A 112 -10.82 -7.27 -5.23
CA THR A 112 -12.18 -6.83 -5.58
C THR A 112 -12.50 -6.99 -7.07
N VAL A 113 -11.49 -7.25 -7.91
CA VAL A 113 -11.61 -7.35 -9.37
C VAL A 113 -10.98 -8.63 -9.92
N GLU A 114 -9.90 -9.11 -9.31
CA GLU A 114 -9.16 -10.31 -9.68
C GLU A 114 -9.50 -11.49 -8.76
N PRO A 115 -9.25 -12.75 -9.21
CA PRO A 115 -9.34 -13.91 -8.33
C PRO A 115 -8.49 -13.74 -7.07
N VAL A 116 -9.04 -13.99 -5.89
CA VAL A 116 -8.36 -13.75 -4.60
C VAL A 116 -7.01 -14.50 -4.46
N GLN A 117 -6.83 -15.60 -5.19
CA GLN A 117 -5.57 -16.35 -5.22
C GLN A 117 -4.46 -15.63 -6.01
N SER A 118 -4.80 -14.77 -6.98
CA SER A 118 -3.82 -14.07 -7.83
C SER A 118 -2.93 -13.11 -7.03
N VAL A 119 -3.45 -12.59 -5.91
CA VAL A 119 -2.77 -11.58 -5.11
C VAL A 119 -1.81 -12.17 -4.07
N LEU A 120 -1.83 -13.49 -3.84
CA LEU A 120 -0.98 -14.14 -2.83
C LEU A 120 0.52 -14.00 -3.16
N PRO A 121 1.00 -14.33 -4.38
CA PRO A 121 2.42 -14.15 -4.70
C PRO A 121 2.89 -12.68 -4.63
N PRO A 122 2.15 -11.69 -5.16
CA PRO A 122 2.48 -10.27 -4.98
C PRO A 122 2.54 -9.82 -3.52
N LEU A 123 1.63 -10.29 -2.66
CA LEU A 123 1.65 -9.97 -1.23
C LEU A 123 2.86 -10.58 -0.52
N LYS A 124 3.24 -11.81 -0.88
CA LYS A 124 4.47 -12.43 -0.36
C LYS A 124 5.71 -11.61 -0.73
N ASN A 125 5.82 -11.16 -1.99
CA ASN A 125 6.87 -10.26 -2.42
C ASN A 125 6.83 -8.92 -1.65
N ALA A 126 5.64 -8.39 -1.34
CA ALA A 126 5.51 -7.17 -0.55
C ALA A 126 6.08 -7.30 0.88
N VAL A 127 6.00 -8.49 1.48
CA VAL A 127 6.68 -8.78 2.77
C VAL A 127 8.20 -8.66 2.61
N GLU A 128 8.77 -9.31 1.61
CA GLU A 128 10.22 -9.29 1.34
C GLU A 128 10.72 -7.88 1.04
N VAL A 129 9.99 -7.12 0.23
CA VAL A 129 10.27 -5.71 -0.06
C VAL A 129 10.24 -4.86 1.21
N GLY A 130 9.26 -5.06 2.09
CA GLY A 130 9.15 -4.34 3.35
C GLY A 130 10.31 -4.65 4.30
N LEU A 131 10.68 -5.93 4.43
CA LEU A 131 11.83 -6.35 5.24
C LEU A 131 13.14 -5.78 4.72
N ALA A 132 13.37 -5.85 3.40
CA ALA A 132 14.58 -5.29 2.78
C ALA A 132 14.69 -3.77 2.90
N ALA A 133 13.55 -3.06 2.93
CA ALA A 133 13.49 -1.61 3.12
C ALA A 133 13.51 -1.17 4.59
N GLY A 134 13.51 -2.11 5.55
CA GLY A 134 13.39 -1.81 6.98
C GLY A 134 12.00 -1.34 7.43
N ASP A 135 10.99 -1.38 6.57
CA ASP A 135 9.58 -1.10 6.92
C ASP A 135 8.92 -2.37 7.48
N THR A 136 9.41 -2.79 8.65
CA THR A 136 8.95 -4.01 9.33
C THR A 136 7.46 -3.95 9.66
N ALA A 137 6.95 -2.77 10.01
CA ALA A 137 5.54 -2.57 10.30
C ALA A 137 4.65 -2.93 9.08
N HIS A 138 4.97 -2.43 7.88
CA HIS A 138 4.17 -2.77 6.70
C HIS A 138 4.47 -4.17 6.17
N ALA A 139 5.69 -4.70 6.36
CA ALA A 139 5.97 -6.12 6.08
C ALA A 139 5.05 -7.04 6.90
N MET A 140 4.82 -6.71 8.19
CA MET A 140 3.87 -7.42 9.04
C MET A 140 2.44 -7.33 8.54
N VAL A 141 1.98 -6.14 8.17
CA VAL A 141 0.63 -5.96 7.62
C VAL A 141 0.47 -6.75 6.32
N CYS A 142 1.49 -6.80 5.45
CA CYS A 142 1.46 -7.61 4.22
C CYS A 142 1.31 -9.10 4.54
N ALA A 143 2.07 -9.63 5.50
CA ALA A 143 2.02 -11.03 5.88
C ALA A 143 0.65 -11.42 6.47
N ILE A 144 0.12 -10.60 7.39
CA ILE A 144 -1.23 -10.81 7.96
C ILE A 144 -2.30 -10.79 6.86
N THR A 145 -2.17 -9.86 5.92
CA THR A 145 -3.10 -9.73 4.79
C THR A 145 -3.00 -10.94 3.86
N HIS A 146 -1.78 -11.38 3.52
CA HIS A 146 -1.53 -12.61 2.76
C HIS A 146 -2.21 -13.81 3.42
N ASP A 147 -1.98 -14.02 4.71
CA ASP A 147 -2.48 -15.20 5.43
C ASP A 147 -4.01 -15.18 5.52
N SER A 148 -4.59 -13.99 5.73
CA SER A 148 -6.05 -13.79 5.75
C SER A 148 -6.68 -14.12 4.39
N ILE A 149 -6.07 -13.66 3.29
CA ILE A 149 -6.55 -13.96 1.93
C ILE A 149 -6.34 -15.43 1.59
N ALA A 150 -5.21 -16.03 1.99
CA ALA A 150 -4.91 -17.43 1.75
C ALA A 150 -5.95 -18.33 2.44
N PHE A 151 -6.28 -18.02 3.70
CA PHE A 151 -7.36 -18.67 4.44
C PHE A 151 -8.70 -18.51 3.72
N ALA A 152 -9.09 -17.27 3.39
CA ALA A 152 -10.36 -16.99 2.70
C ALA A 152 -10.45 -17.63 1.30
N SER A 153 -9.31 -17.90 0.66
CA SER A 153 -9.23 -18.55 -0.65
C SER A 153 -9.38 -20.08 -0.61
N GLY A 154 -9.50 -20.66 0.59
CA GLY A 154 -9.66 -22.10 0.80
C GLY A 154 -8.34 -22.90 0.83
N LYS A 155 -7.20 -22.23 1.08
CA LYS A 155 -5.91 -22.92 1.26
C LYS A 155 -5.98 -23.85 2.48
N SER A 156 -5.40 -25.04 2.37
CA SER A 156 -5.37 -26.00 3.49
C SER A 156 -4.72 -25.39 4.74
N LEU A 157 -5.31 -25.67 5.90
CA LEU A 157 -4.89 -25.10 7.18
C LEU A 157 -3.49 -25.53 7.61
N SER A 158 -3.11 -26.78 7.35
CA SER A 158 -1.80 -27.30 7.76
C SER A 158 -0.63 -26.54 7.13
N PRO A 159 -0.54 -26.37 5.79
CA PRO A 159 0.54 -25.58 5.20
C PRO A 159 0.45 -24.09 5.52
N LEU A 160 -0.76 -23.54 5.65
CA LEU A 160 -0.94 -22.13 6.03
C LEU A 160 -0.42 -21.86 7.45
N LEU A 161 -0.67 -22.77 8.40
CA LEU A 161 -0.17 -22.63 9.77
C LEU A 161 1.36 -22.59 9.83
N GLU A 162 2.05 -23.39 9.01
CA GLU A 162 3.51 -23.36 8.94
C GLU A 162 4.03 -22.04 8.35
N GLU A 163 3.36 -21.49 7.33
CA GLU A 163 3.68 -20.16 6.78
C GLU A 163 3.49 -19.05 7.82
N VAL A 164 2.37 -19.05 8.55
CA VAL A 164 2.08 -18.09 9.64
C VAL A 164 3.15 -18.17 10.74
N LYS A 165 3.57 -19.38 11.14
CA LYS A 165 4.64 -19.59 12.13
C LYS A 165 5.98 -19.05 11.64
N MET A 166 6.32 -19.30 10.37
CA MET A 166 7.54 -18.79 9.75
C MET A 166 7.56 -17.26 9.79
N TYR A 167 6.49 -16.60 9.36
CA TYR A 167 6.38 -15.15 9.39
C TYR A 167 6.43 -14.60 10.82
N SER A 168 5.72 -15.23 11.76
CA SER A 168 5.75 -14.86 13.18
C SER A 168 7.17 -14.92 13.78
N LYS A 169 7.95 -15.95 13.43
CA LYS A 169 9.33 -16.09 13.88
C LYS A 169 10.23 -14.99 13.32
N GLN A 170 10.19 -14.76 12.00
CA GLN A 170 10.95 -13.69 11.35
C GLN A 170 10.63 -12.32 11.98
N MET A 171 9.36 -12.07 12.31
CA MET A 171 8.95 -10.81 12.95
C MET A 171 9.51 -10.66 14.37
N MET A 172 9.53 -11.74 15.17
CA MET A 172 10.11 -11.67 16.51
C MET A 172 11.61 -11.38 16.48
N GLU A 173 12.33 -11.98 15.54
CA GLU A 173 13.77 -11.74 15.33
C GLU A 173 14.03 -10.28 14.92
N CYS A 174 13.24 -9.73 13.99
CA CYS A 174 13.33 -8.31 13.62
C CYS A 174 13.07 -7.37 14.80
N LYS A 175 12.07 -7.67 15.64
CA LYS A 175 11.74 -6.85 16.82
C LYS A 175 12.86 -6.89 17.86
N GLN A 176 13.46 -8.05 18.12
CA GLN A 176 14.59 -8.20 19.05
C GLN A 176 15.81 -7.42 18.57
N ASN A 177 16.13 -7.48 17.28
CA ASN A 177 17.27 -6.74 16.71
C ASN A 177 17.04 -5.22 16.74
N SER A 178 15.79 -4.74 16.62
CA SER A 178 15.48 -3.31 16.70
C SER A 178 15.56 -2.72 18.11
N LEU A 179 15.51 -3.56 19.15
CA LEU A 179 15.62 -3.16 20.58
C LEU A 179 17.05 -3.31 21.13
N ALA A 180 17.96 -3.93 20.36
CA ALA A 180 19.35 -4.17 20.74
C ALA A 180 20.33 -3.09 20.23
N LEU A 181 19.81 -2.05 19.56
CA LEU A 181 20.51 -0.84 19.12
C LEU A 181 20.11 0.35 19.99
#